data_AF-A0ABD6J2C6-F1
#
_entry.id   AF-A0ABD6J2C6-F1
#
_cell.length_a   1.000
_cell.length_b   1.000
_cell.length_c   1.000
_cell.angle_alpha   90.00
_cell.angle_beta   90.00
_cell.angle_gamma   90.00
#
_symmetry.space_group_name_H-M   'P 1'
#
loop_
_entity.id
_entity.type
_entity.pdbx_description
1 polymer ?
#
loop_
_entity_poly.entity_id
_entity_poly.type
_entity_poly.pdbx_seq_one_letter_code
_entity_poly.pdbx_strand_id
1 'polypeptide(L)'
;AVRAALDAARPATVLIEGPPEADALIPLAADPELRPPVALLAHAVDEPGRSAFWPFAAFSPEWVAVRWALEHGVPARFIDLPAAHTLAWDPELPSVEGEESGEGEEEQARVDPLAALAEAAGYDDPERWWEDVVEHRGPGERDPFAPFEALAEAMGALRERYGVGGRPRDLVREAQMRLQLRAAQKEFGDAVAVVCGAWHVPALREKATVTADRALLKGLPKVKADLTWVPWTHRRLARSSGYGAGIDSPGWYGHLFHAPDRPVERWLTKVAGLLREEDRIVSSAHVIEAVRLAGTLAAMRGRPLPGLGETTDAVRAVMCDGSDVPLALVHDRLVVGDVLGEVPESAPAVPLQRDLARRQRSLRLKPEALERELELDLRGDTDAGRSRLLHRLRLLGIGWGEPGPSRGSTGTFRETWRLRWEPELSVRVAEAGVWGTTVAAAARARAEADAARAGTLADVTALAERCLLAGLPDALPA
;
A
#
# COMPACT_ATOMS: atom_id res chain seq x y z
N ALA A 1 2.20 -7.98 18.76
CA ALA A 1 3.42 -8.77 19.01
C ALA A 1 4.70 -7.93 18.97
N VAL A 2 5.04 -7.28 17.85
CA VAL A 2 6.33 -6.55 17.66
C VAL A 2 6.64 -5.54 18.77
N ARG A 3 5.70 -4.64 19.09
CA ARG A 3 5.87 -3.66 20.18
C ARG A 3 6.26 -4.34 21.50
N ALA A 4 5.53 -5.38 21.91
CA ALA A 4 5.82 -6.12 23.14
C ALA A 4 7.20 -6.79 23.13
N ALA A 5 7.63 -7.34 21.98
CA ALA A 5 8.96 -7.92 21.83
C ALA A 5 10.07 -6.85 21.92
N LEU A 6 9.87 -5.67 21.34
CA LEU A 6 10.80 -4.56 21.44
C LEU A 6 10.87 -3.98 22.87
N ASP A 7 9.72 -3.86 23.55
CA ASP A 7 9.64 -3.41 24.96
C ASP A 7 10.39 -4.37 25.90
N ALA A 8 10.33 -5.67 25.62
CA ALA A 8 11.04 -6.71 26.37
C ALA A 8 12.55 -6.75 26.04
N ALA A 9 12.91 -6.68 24.75
CA ALA A 9 14.29 -6.79 24.29
C ALA A 9 15.13 -5.53 24.56
N ARG A 10 14.51 -4.35 24.49
CA ARG A 10 15.17 -3.03 24.59
C ARG A 10 16.46 -2.94 23.77
N PRO A 11 16.38 -3.16 22.44
CA PRO A 11 17.57 -3.13 21.58
C PRO A 11 18.22 -1.74 21.56
N ALA A 12 19.52 -1.71 21.33
CA ALA A 12 20.29 -0.49 21.08
C ALA A 12 20.04 0.10 19.68
N THR A 13 19.54 -0.70 18.74
CA THR A 13 19.11 -0.25 17.40
C THR A 13 18.06 -1.21 16.83
N VAL A 14 17.16 -0.67 16.00
CA VAL A 14 16.16 -1.46 15.27
C VAL A 14 16.49 -1.43 13.77
N LEU A 15 16.62 -2.60 13.16
CA LEU A 15 16.81 -2.77 11.72
C LEU A 15 15.50 -3.21 11.09
N ILE A 16 15.12 -2.61 9.97
CA ILE A 16 13.80 -2.75 9.38
C ILE A 16 13.95 -3.12 7.91
N GLU A 17 13.16 -4.05 7.42
CA GLU A 17 13.08 -4.35 5.99
C GLU A 17 12.56 -3.15 5.21
N GLY A 18 13.34 -2.75 4.21
CA GLY A 18 13.08 -1.59 3.37
C GLY A 18 14.39 -1.02 2.80
N PRO A 19 14.31 -0.12 1.81
CA PRO A 19 15.49 0.43 1.16
C PRO A 19 16.24 1.41 2.08
N PRO A 20 17.57 1.28 2.25
CA PRO A 20 18.38 2.16 3.11
C PRO A 20 18.29 3.65 2.73
N GLU A 21 17.98 3.99 1.48
CA GLU A 21 17.74 5.38 1.08
C GLU A 21 16.58 6.03 1.85
N ALA A 22 15.66 5.24 2.42
CA ALA A 22 14.54 5.73 3.22
C ALA A 22 14.91 6.08 4.67
N ASP A 23 16.15 5.84 5.12
CA ASP A 23 16.60 6.19 6.48
C ASP A 23 16.35 7.66 6.81
N ALA A 24 16.57 8.55 5.84
CA ALA A 24 16.34 9.99 5.99
C ALA A 24 14.86 10.36 6.17
N LEU A 25 13.94 9.46 5.81
CA LEU A 25 12.49 9.66 5.89
C LEU A 25 11.88 9.11 7.18
N ILE A 26 12.64 8.33 7.96
CA ILE A 26 12.20 7.76 9.24
C ILE A 26 11.66 8.85 10.19
N PRO A 27 12.32 10.01 10.39
CA PRO A 27 11.83 11.03 11.33
C PRO A 27 10.42 11.55 11.03
N LEU A 28 9.98 11.52 9.76
CA LEU A 28 8.64 11.95 9.37
C LEU A 28 7.55 11.04 9.95
N ALA A 29 7.87 9.79 10.29
CA ALA A 29 6.95 8.89 10.98
C ALA A 29 6.59 9.34 12.39
N ALA A 30 7.27 10.33 12.97
CA ALA A 30 6.87 10.98 14.22
C ALA A 30 5.77 12.04 14.02
N ASP A 31 5.59 12.56 12.79
CA ASP A 31 4.63 13.62 12.48
C ASP A 31 3.18 13.10 12.58
N PRO A 32 2.28 13.76 13.33
CA PRO A 32 0.88 13.33 13.47
C PRO A 32 0.04 13.45 12.18
N GLU A 33 0.52 14.17 11.17
CA GLU A 33 -0.09 14.23 9.84
C GLU A 33 0.35 13.08 8.92
N LEU A 34 1.42 12.35 9.24
CA LEU A 34 1.79 11.12 8.52
C LEU A 34 0.97 9.94 9.05
N ARG A 35 -0.16 9.67 8.40
CA ARG A 35 -1.14 8.67 8.84
C ARG A 35 -1.26 7.53 7.83
N PRO A 36 -0.89 6.29 8.21
CA PRO A 36 -1.07 5.12 7.36
C PRO A 36 -2.54 4.90 6.95
N PRO A 37 -2.80 4.23 5.80
CA PRO A 37 -1.84 3.55 4.94
C PRO A 37 -0.99 4.51 4.10
N VAL A 38 0.34 4.38 4.16
CA VAL A 38 1.30 5.18 3.37
C VAL A 38 2.29 4.24 2.69
N ALA A 39 3.01 4.73 1.69
CA ALA A 39 4.08 3.94 1.06
C ALA A 39 5.34 4.79 0.90
N LEU A 40 6.50 4.14 1.01
CA LEU A 40 7.72 4.68 0.44
C LEU A 40 7.61 4.52 -1.07
N LEU A 41 7.63 5.64 -1.80
CA LEU A 41 7.78 5.69 -3.25
C LEU A 41 9.26 5.91 -3.55
N ALA A 42 9.90 4.95 -4.21
CA ALA A 42 11.17 5.19 -4.90
C ALA A 42 10.93 5.37 -6.38
N HIS A 43 11.62 6.31 -7.00
CA HIS A 43 11.63 6.46 -8.45
C HIS A 43 13.04 6.75 -8.97
N ALA A 44 13.31 6.36 -10.22
CA ALA A 44 14.54 6.77 -10.88
C ALA A 44 14.51 8.28 -11.13
N VAL A 45 15.60 8.98 -10.83
CA VAL A 45 15.68 10.44 -10.95
C VAL A 45 15.54 10.90 -12.41
N ASP A 46 16.14 10.14 -13.33
CA ASP A 46 16.14 10.48 -14.76
C ASP A 46 14.90 9.95 -15.50
N GLU A 47 14.19 8.97 -14.91
CA GLU A 47 12.99 8.35 -15.50
C GLU A 47 11.95 8.04 -14.39
N PRO A 48 11.17 9.05 -13.94
CA PRO A 48 10.28 8.90 -12.77
C PRO A 48 9.21 7.80 -12.90
N GLY A 49 8.85 7.40 -14.13
CA GLY A 49 7.92 6.29 -14.36
C GLY A 49 8.46 4.93 -13.91
N ARG A 50 9.80 4.79 -13.87
CA ARG A 50 10.47 3.64 -13.26
C ARG A 50 10.46 3.81 -11.74
N SER A 51 9.45 3.22 -11.10
CA SER A 51 9.16 3.40 -9.68
C SER A 51 8.85 2.09 -8.95
N ALA A 52 8.99 2.10 -7.63
CA ALA A 52 8.68 0.98 -6.75
C ALA A 52 8.06 1.51 -5.45
N PHE A 53 7.22 0.68 -4.83
CA PHE A 53 6.48 1.03 -3.62
C PHE A 53 6.73 0.01 -2.51
N TRP A 54 6.93 0.51 -1.29
CA TRP A 54 6.92 -0.28 -0.07
C TRP A 54 5.78 0.23 0.82
N PRO A 55 4.63 -0.46 0.84
CA PRO A 55 3.46 0.01 1.57
C PRO A 55 3.55 -0.32 3.06
N PHE A 56 2.97 0.56 3.89
CA PHE A 56 2.89 0.46 5.33
C PHE A 56 1.47 0.75 5.78
N ALA A 57 0.94 -0.09 6.68
CA ALA A 57 -0.28 0.13 7.43
C ALA A 57 0.06 0.40 8.90
N ALA A 58 -0.89 0.95 9.66
CA ALA A 58 -0.69 1.20 11.09
C ALA A 58 -0.38 -0.08 11.88
N PHE A 59 -0.87 -1.22 11.39
CA PHE A 59 -0.66 -2.56 11.95
C PHE A 59 0.54 -3.30 11.34
N SER A 60 1.23 -2.74 10.34
CA SER A 60 2.43 -3.36 9.77
C SER A 60 3.54 -3.49 10.82
N PRO A 61 4.17 -4.65 10.96
CA PRO A 61 5.33 -4.86 11.84
C PRO A 61 6.40 -3.78 11.74
N GLU A 62 6.74 -3.40 10.50
CA GLU A 62 7.75 -2.41 10.15
C GLU A 62 7.35 -1.01 10.61
N TRP A 63 6.08 -0.63 10.42
CA TRP A 63 5.55 0.66 10.88
C TRP A 63 5.57 0.74 12.42
N VAL A 64 5.13 -0.33 13.09
CA VAL A 64 5.17 -0.43 14.56
C VAL A 64 6.60 -0.30 15.08
N ALA A 65 7.57 -0.91 14.39
CA ALA A 65 8.98 -0.85 14.75
C ALA A 65 9.57 0.55 14.58
N VAL A 66 9.30 1.23 13.46
CA VAL A 66 9.68 2.64 13.23
C VAL A 66 9.12 3.53 14.34
N ARG A 67 7.82 3.43 14.61
CA ARG A 67 7.14 4.23 15.63
C ARG A 67 7.70 3.99 17.03
N TRP A 68 7.92 2.72 17.39
CA TRP A 68 8.51 2.35 18.67
C TRP A 68 9.93 2.94 18.83
N ALA A 69 10.77 2.83 17.80
CA ALA A 69 12.14 3.32 17.84
C ALA A 69 12.19 4.84 18.05
N LEU A 70 11.34 5.59 17.33
CA LEU A 70 11.20 7.04 17.49
C LEU A 70 10.68 7.43 18.88
N GLU A 71 9.67 6.71 19.39
CA GLU A 71 9.10 6.95 20.73
C GLU A 71 10.12 6.73 21.86
N HIS A 72 11.09 5.84 21.67
CA HIS A 72 12.11 5.49 22.65
C HIS A 72 13.49 6.12 22.39
N GLY A 73 13.62 6.93 21.34
CA GLY A 73 14.90 7.53 20.94
C GLY A 73 15.96 6.50 20.51
N VAL A 74 15.53 5.32 20.06
CA VAL A 74 16.40 4.25 19.57
C VAL A 74 16.64 4.45 18.06
N PRO A 75 17.89 4.37 17.57
CA PRO A 75 18.17 4.44 16.14
C PRO A 75 17.45 3.34 15.35
N ALA A 76 16.79 3.72 14.26
CA ALA A 76 16.20 2.81 13.30
C ALA A 76 16.89 2.95 11.93
N ARG A 77 17.10 1.83 11.23
CA ARG A 77 17.69 1.80 9.87
C ARG A 77 17.00 0.77 9.01
N PHE A 78 16.84 1.09 7.74
CA PHE A 78 16.41 0.17 6.70
C PHE A 78 17.60 -0.64 6.17
N ILE A 79 17.40 -1.95 5.99
CA ILE A 79 18.52 -2.89 5.75
C ILE A 79 18.41 -3.74 4.48
N ASP A 80 17.35 -3.57 3.71
CA ASP A 80 17.13 -4.35 2.49
C ASP A 80 18.00 -3.83 1.32
N LEU A 81 17.88 -4.48 0.16
CA LEU A 81 18.51 -4.08 -1.07
C LEU A 81 18.17 -2.62 -1.42
N PRO A 82 19.17 -1.75 -1.68
CA PRO A 82 18.95 -0.38 -2.10
C PRO A 82 17.94 -0.24 -3.23
N ALA A 83 17.09 0.79 -3.13
CA ALA A 83 16.13 1.13 -4.16
C ALA A 83 16.83 1.35 -5.51
N ALA A 84 18.05 1.90 -5.51
CA ALA A 84 18.88 2.06 -6.70
C ALA A 84 19.08 0.76 -7.51
N HIS A 85 19.24 -0.37 -6.83
CA HIS A 85 19.36 -1.68 -7.48
C HIS A 85 18.00 -2.26 -7.81
N THR A 86 17.03 -2.12 -6.90
CA THR A 86 15.67 -2.60 -7.11
C THR A 86 15.01 -1.97 -8.34
N LEU A 87 15.21 -0.68 -8.53
CA LEU A 87 14.71 0.03 -9.70
C LEU A 87 15.47 -0.41 -10.94
N ALA A 88 16.81 -0.43 -10.89
CA ALA A 88 17.67 -0.80 -12.04
C ALA A 88 17.53 -2.26 -12.50
N TRP A 89 16.95 -3.11 -11.66
CA TRP A 89 16.61 -4.47 -12.01
C TRP A 89 15.45 -4.45 -13.02
N ASP A 90 15.77 -4.73 -14.28
CA ASP A 90 14.78 -4.92 -15.32
C ASP A 90 14.27 -6.37 -15.28
N PRO A 91 12.96 -6.64 -15.18
CA PRO A 91 12.45 -8.00 -15.38
C PRO A 91 12.69 -8.54 -16.80
N GLU A 92 12.99 -7.69 -17.79
CA GLU A 92 13.21 -8.09 -19.19
C GLU A 92 14.68 -8.19 -19.64
N LEU A 93 15.68 -8.09 -18.75
CA LEU A 93 17.07 -8.32 -19.15
C LEU A 93 17.38 -9.83 -19.20
N PRO A 94 17.56 -10.44 -20.39
CA PRO A 94 17.94 -11.84 -20.49
C PRO A 94 19.39 -11.95 -20.05
N SER A 95 19.69 -12.83 -19.10
CA SER A 95 21.04 -13.35 -18.97
C SER A 95 21.37 -14.10 -20.26
N VAL A 96 22.22 -13.49 -21.08
CA VAL A 96 23.04 -14.05 -22.17
C VAL A 96 22.67 -15.48 -22.62
N GLU A 97 22.15 -15.53 -23.86
CA GLU A 97 21.89 -16.68 -24.73
C GLU A 97 20.51 -17.35 -24.61
N GLY A 98 19.59 -16.93 -25.50
CA GLY A 98 18.66 -17.83 -26.20
C GLY A 98 17.23 -17.91 -25.70
N GLU A 99 16.31 -17.46 -26.57
CA GLU A 99 14.91 -17.91 -26.74
C GLU A 99 13.82 -17.26 -25.85
N GLU A 100 13.18 -16.26 -26.47
CA GLU A 100 11.72 -16.08 -26.64
C GLU A 100 10.77 -16.49 -25.51
N SER A 101 10.16 -15.45 -24.91
CA SER A 101 8.75 -15.36 -24.52
C SER A 101 8.10 -16.60 -23.88
N GLY A 102 8.00 -16.57 -22.55
CA GLY A 102 7.21 -17.51 -21.76
C GLY A 102 6.55 -16.84 -20.56
N GLU A 103 5.66 -15.87 -20.79
CA GLU A 103 4.63 -15.51 -19.82
C GLU A 103 3.69 -16.72 -19.65
N GLY A 104 3.96 -17.61 -18.69
CA GLY A 104 3.08 -18.75 -18.45
C GLY A 104 3.56 -19.85 -17.50
N GLU A 105 4.87 -20.02 -17.25
CA GLU A 105 5.36 -21.17 -16.47
C GLU A 105 6.23 -20.79 -15.24
N GLU A 106 6.92 -19.65 -15.22
CA GLU A 106 7.77 -19.28 -14.07
C GLU A 106 7.00 -18.78 -12.83
N GLU A 107 5.79 -18.24 -13.00
CA GLU A 107 4.96 -17.82 -11.88
C GLU A 107 4.37 -19.01 -11.10
N GLN A 108 4.26 -20.17 -11.74
CA GLN A 108 3.77 -21.43 -11.15
C GLN A 108 4.80 -22.13 -10.24
N ALA A 109 6.08 -21.69 -10.22
CA ALA A 109 7.14 -22.30 -9.42
C ALA A 109 7.46 -21.56 -8.11
N ARG A 110 6.78 -20.43 -7.82
CA ARG A 110 6.98 -19.68 -6.57
C ARG A 110 6.11 -20.26 -5.46
N VAL A 111 6.74 -20.76 -4.42
CA VAL A 111 6.04 -21.25 -3.23
C VAL A 111 5.52 -20.04 -2.45
N ASP A 112 4.21 -19.99 -2.20
CA ASP A 112 3.65 -19.14 -1.16
C ASP A 112 3.86 -19.84 0.20
N PRO A 113 4.73 -19.29 1.07
CA PRO A 113 5.04 -19.92 2.35
C PRO A 113 3.83 -20.03 3.27
N LEU A 114 2.93 -19.04 3.25
CA LEU A 114 1.75 -19.03 4.12
C LEU A 114 0.74 -20.05 3.63
N ALA A 115 0.52 -20.12 2.32
CA ALA A 115 -0.36 -21.15 1.75
C ALA A 115 0.15 -22.57 1.99
N ALA A 116 1.46 -22.81 1.86
CA ALA A 116 2.06 -24.11 2.14
C ALA A 116 1.89 -24.53 3.62
N LEU A 117 2.01 -23.58 4.56
CA LEU A 117 1.79 -23.86 6.00
C LEU A 117 0.32 -24.08 6.31
N ALA A 118 -0.57 -23.30 5.69
CA ALA A 118 -2.01 -23.45 5.84
C ALA A 118 -2.47 -24.82 5.34
N GLU A 119 -2.07 -25.22 4.13
CA GLU A 119 -2.39 -26.53 3.55
C GLU A 119 -1.86 -27.67 4.44
N ALA A 120 -0.61 -27.58 4.90
CA ALA A 120 -0.02 -28.58 5.80
C ALA A 120 -0.76 -28.69 7.15
N ALA A 121 -1.37 -27.60 7.61
CA ALA A 121 -2.20 -27.55 8.82
C ALA A 121 -3.68 -27.93 8.55
N GLY A 122 -4.05 -28.22 7.31
CA GLY A 122 -5.42 -28.59 6.92
C GLY A 122 -6.36 -27.41 6.71
N TYR A 123 -5.84 -26.20 6.53
CA TYR A 123 -6.61 -25.00 6.20
C TYR A 123 -6.74 -24.85 4.68
N ASP A 124 -7.91 -24.38 4.25
CA ASP A 124 -8.24 -24.03 2.87
C ASP A 124 -7.85 -22.59 2.50
N ASP A 125 -7.55 -21.78 3.50
CA ASP A 125 -7.31 -20.34 3.40
C ASP A 125 -6.10 -19.94 4.27
N PRO A 126 -5.04 -19.36 3.68
CA PRO A 126 -3.87 -18.90 4.40
C PRO A 126 -4.17 -17.82 5.45
N GLU A 127 -5.13 -16.93 5.19
CA GLU A 127 -5.49 -15.88 6.17
C GLU A 127 -6.16 -16.48 7.41
N ARG A 128 -7.02 -17.50 7.26
CA ARG A 128 -7.61 -18.21 8.42
C ARG A 128 -6.55 -18.89 9.27
N TRP A 129 -5.58 -19.54 8.63
CA TRP A 129 -4.46 -20.13 9.34
C TRP A 129 -3.67 -19.05 10.10
N TRP A 130 -3.39 -17.91 9.46
CA TRP A 130 -2.70 -16.78 10.09
C TRP A 130 -3.48 -16.22 11.27
N GLU A 131 -4.78 -16.02 11.14
CA GLU A 131 -5.65 -15.57 12.23
C GLU A 131 -5.55 -16.49 13.44
N ASP A 132 -5.70 -17.80 13.26
CA ASP A 132 -5.73 -18.75 14.38
C ASP A 132 -4.37 -18.97 15.02
N VAL A 133 -3.33 -19.06 14.19
CA VAL A 133 -1.99 -19.40 14.64
C VAL A 133 -1.22 -18.17 15.07
N VAL A 134 -1.50 -16.97 14.57
CA VAL A 134 -0.73 -15.75 14.88
C VAL A 134 -1.56 -14.73 15.65
N GLU A 135 -2.74 -14.33 15.13
CA GLU A 135 -3.51 -13.21 15.70
C GLU A 135 -4.33 -13.57 16.96
N HIS A 136 -4.97 -14.75 16.98
CA HIS A 136 -5.84 -15.20 18.06
C HIS A 136 -5.10 -15.79 19.28
N ARG A 137 -3.78 -15.61 19.38
CA ARG A 137 -3.02 -15.96 20.58
C ARG A 137 -3.42 -15.01 21.72
N GLY A 138 -4.35 -15.45 22.55
CA GLY A 138 -4.96 -14.63 23.62
C GLY A 138 -3.97 -14.03 24.63
N PRO A 139 -4.39 -12.96 25.34
CA PRO A 139 -3.59 -12.24 26.32
C PRO A 139 -3.50 -13.06 27.62
N GLY A 140 -2.52 -13.94 27.69
CA GLY A 140 -1.89 -14.37 28.94
C GLY A 140 -0.40 -14.07 28.82
N GLU A 141 0.30 -13.86 29.93
CA GLU A 141 1.76 -13.65 30.02
C GLU A 141 2.55 -14.75 29.29
N ARG A 142 2.55 -14.67 27.96
CA ARG A 142 3.23 -15.55 27.03
C ARG A 142 4.44 -14.78 26.58
N ASP A 143 5.56 -15.48 26.60
CA ASP A 143 6.82 -14.99 26.07
C ASP A 143 6.58 -14.20 24.75
N PRO A 144 6.90 -12.89 24.72
CA PRO A 144 6.65 -12.05 23.55
C PRO A 144 7.44 -12.51 22.32
N PHE A 145 8.47 -13.36 22.50
CA PHE A 145 9.28 -13.91 21.42
C PHE A 145 8.72 -15.19 20.80
N ALA A 146 7.88 -15.95 21.54
CA ALA A 146 7.39 -17.26 21.11
C ALA A 146 6.69 -17.28 19.73
N PRO A 147 5.88 -16.27 19.33
CA PRO A 147 5.33 -16.23 17.97
C PRO A 147 6.40 -16.14 16.88
N PHE A 148 7.46 -15.38 17.13
CA PHE A 148 8.55 -15.19 16.18
C PHE A 148 9.41 -16.45 16.06
N GLU A 149 9.65 -17.16 17.16
CA GLU A 149 10.38 -18.44 17.14
C GLU A 149 9.63 -19.51 16.35
N ALA A 150 8.31 -19.65 16.59
CA ALA A 150 7.48 -20.60 15.86
C ALA A 150 7.43 -20.29 14.36
N LEU A 151 7.31 -19.01 13.99
CA LEU A 151 7.35 -18.59 12.58
C LEU A 151 8.73 -18.83 11.96
N ALA A 152 9.82 -18.56 12.68
CA ALA A 152 11.17 -18.80 12.18
C ALA A 152 11.44 -20.30 11.93
N GLU A 153 10.97 -21.18 12.82
CA GLU A 153 11.05 -22.63 12.64
C GLU A 153 10.25 -23.09 11.42
N ALA A 154 9.00 -22.63 11.29
CA ALA A 154 8.14 -22.96 10.15
C ALA A 154 8.77 -22.52 8.82
N MET A 155 9.31 -21.31 8.74
CA MET A 155 10.00 -20.80 7.54
C MET A 155 11.29 -21.56 7.26
N GLY A 156 12.03 -21.97 8.30
CA GLY A 156 13.19 -22.85 8.17
C GLY A 156 12.84 -24.18 7.51
N ALA A 157 11.81 -24.87 8.01
CA ALA A 157 11.34 -26.14 7.45
C ALA A 157 10.88 -26.00 5.99
N LEU A 158 10.20 -24.91 5.64
CA LEU A 158 9.85 -24.63 4.25
C LEU A 158 11.08 -24.41 3.36
N ARG A 159 12.09 -23.67 3.83
CA ARG A 159 13.33 -23.45 3.07
C ARG A 159 14.15 -24.72 2.89
N GLU A 160 14.13 -25.63 3.86
CA GLU A 160 14.75 -26.96 3.71
C GLU A 160 14.07 -27.77 2.61
N ARG A 161 12.73 -27.69 2.51
CA ARG A 161 11.95 -28.43 1.50
C ARG A 161 11.97 -27.80 0.12
N TYR A 162 11.88 -26.47 0.04
CA TYR A 162 11.64 -25.72 -1.20
C TYR A 162 12.81 -24.81 -1.60
N GLY A 163 13.92 -24.84 -0.86
CA GLY A 163 15.07 -23.96 -1.10
C GLY A 163 14.71 -22.48 -0.93
N VAL A 164 15.15 -21.65 -1.87
CA VAL A 164 14.85 -20.20 -1.89
C VAL A 164 13.47 -19.87 -2.49
N GLY A 165 12.58 -20.85 -2.66
CA GLY A 165 11.19 -20.63 -3.05
C GLY A 165 11.00 -19.98 -4.42
N GLY A 166 11.95 -20.18 -5.35
CA GLY A 166 11.89 -19.59 -6.70
C GLY A 166 12.12 -18.07 -6.74
N ARG A 167 12.76 -17.49 -5.72
CA ARG A 167 13.06 -16.05 -5.64
C ARG A 167 14.58 -15.78 -5.62
N PRO A 168 15.30 -15.86 -6.76
CA PRO A 168 16.74 -15.59 -6.81
C PRO A 168 17.12 -14.21 -6.26
N ARG A 169 16.23 -13.23 -6.38
CA ARG A 169 16.40 -11.88 -5.85
C ARG A 169 16.52 -11.85 -4.32
N ASP A 170 15.90 -12.80 -3.62
CA ASP A 170 15.97 -12.85 -2.16
C ASP A 170 17.38 -13.16 -1.68
N LEU A 171 18.19 -13.94 -2.43
CA LEU A 171 19.60 -14.17 -2.07
C LEU A 171 20.40 -12.87 -2.01
N VAL A 172 20.13 -11.95 -2.93
CA VAL A 172 20.82 -10.67 -3.05
C VAL A 172 20.34 -9.71 -1.95
N ARG A 173 19.03 -9.69 -1.67
CA ARG A 173 18.44 -8.96 -0.54
C ARG A 173 19.00 -9.44 0.79
N GLU A 174 19.02 -10.74 1.01
CA GLU A 174 19.52 -11.39 2.24
C GLU A 174 21.02 -11.13 2.44
N ALA A 175 21.81 -11.14 1.36
CA ALA A 175 23.23 -10.76 1.43
C ALA A 175 23.42 -9.31 1.89
N GLN A 176 22.64 -8.38 1.35
CA GLN A 176 22.64 -6.99 1.80
C GLN A 176 22.21 -6.87 3.26
N MET A 177 21.09 -7.48 3.64
CA MET A 177 20.58 -7.46 5.02
C MET A 177 21.61 -8.00 6.02
N ARG A 178 22.30 -9.11 5.70
CA ARG A 178 23.39 -9.65 6.53
C ARG A 178 24.57 -8.69 6.65
N LEU A 179 24.93 -7.95 5.59
CA LEU A 179 26.00 -6.96 5.66
C LEU A 179 25.60 -5.78 6.57
N GLN A 180 24.36 -5.30 6.46
CA GLN A 180 23.84 -4.23 7.32
C GLN A 180 23.72 -4.67 8.77
N LEU A 181 23.26 -5.91 9.03
CA LEU A 181 23.22 -6.49 10.37
C LEU A 181 24.61 -6.52 11.02
N ARG A 182 25.63 -7.00 10.29
CA ARG A 182 27.01 -7.00 10.81
C ARG A 182 27.55 -5.59 11.05
N ALA A 183 27.19 -4.62 10.21
CA ALA A 183 27.57 -3.23 10.38
C ALA A 183 26.93 -2.63 11.65
N ALA A 184 25.64 -2.89 11.86
CA ALA A 184 24.93 -2.47 13.07
C ALA A 184 25.48 -3.14 14.32
N GLN A 185 25.78 -4.44 14.29
CA GLN A 185 26.40 -5.15 15.41
C GLN A 185 27.78 -4.57 15.79
N LYS A 186 28.57 -4.15 14.81
CA LYS A 186 29.85 -3.48 15.05
C LYS A 186 29.69 -2.12 15.72
N GLU A 187 28.60 -1.40 15.42
CA GLU A 187 28.34 -0.05 15.93
C GLU A 187 27.63 -0.06 17.30
N PHE A 188 26.66 -0.94 17.48
CA PHE A 188 25.73 -0.97 18.62
C PHE A 188 25.89 -2.20 19.52
N GLY A 189 26.81 -3.12 19.20
CA GLY A 189 26.98 -4.39 19.90
C GLY A 189 25.89 -5.41 19.53
N ASP A 190 25.71 -6.44 20.36
CA ASP A 190 24.78 -7.54 20.05
C ASP A 190 23.30 -7.22 20.32
N ALA A 191 23.00 -6.07 20.93
CA ALA A 191 21.64 -5.63 21.23
C ALA A 191 20.93 -5.05 20.00
N VAL A 192 20.76 -5.86 18.96
CA VAL A 192 20.13 -5.45 17.68
C VAL A 192 18.83 -6.20 17.49
N ALA A 193 17.74 -5.49 17.20
CA ALA A 193 16.49 -6.09 16.76
C ALA A 193 16.37 -5.97 15.23
N VAL A 194 15.86 -7.01 14.56
CA VAL A 194 15.57 -7.00 13.13
C VAL A 194 14.08 -7.28 12.93
N VAL A 195 13.42 -6.44 12.13
CA VAL A 195 12.01 -6.57 11.74
C VAL A 195 11.98 -6.74 10.22
N CYS A 196 11.70 -7.96 9.78
CA CYS A 196 11.64 -8.35 8.37
C CYS A 196 10.57 -9.42 8.15
N GLY A 197 10.24 -9.68 6.89
CA GLY A 197 9.41 -10.81 6.49
C GLY A 197 9.98 -12.13 7.03
N ALA A 198 9.10 -12.98 7.54
CA ALA A 198 9.48 -14.22 8.23
C ALA A 198 10.34 -15.14 7.34
N TRP A 199 10.14 -15.09 6.02
CA TRP A 199 10.91 -15.84 5.04
C TRP A 199 12.43 -15.57 5.10
N HIS A 200 12.83 -14.34 5.44
CA HIS A 200 14.24 -13.94 5.49
C HIS A 200 14.93 -14.34 6.80
N VAL A 201 14.17 -14.65 7.86
CA VAL A 201 14.72 -14.92 9.20
C VAL A 201 15.76 -16.06 9.20
N PRO A 202 15.52 -17.23 8.56
CA PRO A 202 16.53 -18.29 8.50
C PRO A 202 17.83 -17.83 7.81
N ALA A 203 17.73 -17.02 6.75
CA ALA A 203 18.88 -16.54 6.00
C ALA A 203 19.73 -15.53 6.76
N LEU A 204 19.12 -14.75 7.68
CA LEU A 204 19.84 -13.82 8.56
C LEU A 204 20.54 -14.54 9.71
N ARG A 205 20.08 -15.74 10.09
CA ARG A 205 20.72 -16.59 11.11
C ARG A 205 21.83 -17.47 10.54
N GLU A 206 21.91 -17.62 9.22
CA GLU A 206 22.94 -18.42 8.56
C GLU A 206 24.34 -17.81 8.70
N LYS A 207 25.35 -18.69 8.85
CA LYS A 207 26.77 -18.30 8.86
C LYS A 207 27.29 -18.10 7.42
N ALA A 208 26.97 -16.97 6.82
CA ALA A 208 27.60 -16.53 5.56
C ALA A 208 28.87 -15.70 5.83
N THR A 209 29.85 -15.75 4.90
CA THR A 209 31.03 -14.89 4.97
C THR A 209 30.76 -13.53 4.31
N VAL A 210 31.41 -12.47 4.79
CA VAL A 210 31.33 -11.12 4.17
C VAL A 210 31.75 -11.15 2.70
N THR A 211 32.72 -11.98 2.34
CA THR A 211 33.19 -12.13 0.96
C THR A 211 32.11 -12.74 0.06
N ALA A 212 31.40 -13.77 0.53
CA ALA A 212 30.30 -14.39 -0.21
C ALA A 212 29.15 -13.40 -0.43
N ASP A 213 28.74 -12.67 0.62
CA ASP A 213 27.67 -11.67 0.51
C ASP A 213 28.05 -10.54 -0.47
N ARG A 214 29.28 -10.04 -0.41
CA ARG A 214 29.78 -9.02 -1.34
C ARG A 214 29.87 -9.52 -2.78
N ALA A 215 30.09 -10.82 -3.00
CA ALA A 215 30.11 -11.38 -4.34
C ALA A 215 28.74 -11.31 -5.01
N LEU A 216 27.66 -11.58 -4.25
CA LEU A 216 26.28 -11.50 -4.73
C LEU A 216 25.85 -10.07 -5.11
N LEU A 217 26.44 -9.06 -4.45
CA LEU A 217 26.14 -7.65 -4.71
C LEU A 217 27.03 -7.03 -5.81
N LYS A 218 28.08 -7.74 -6.24
CA LYS A 218 29.05 -7.21 -7.18
C LYS A 218 28.46 -7.19 -8.59
N GLY A 219 28.54 -6.05 -9.26
CA GLY A 219 28.13 -5.91 -10.66
C GLY A 219 26.62 -5.70 -10.85
N LEU A 220 25.85 -5.54 -9.77
CA LEU A 220 24.43 -5.22 -9.88
C LEU A 220 24.21 -3.88 -10.60
N PRO A 221 23.23 -3.81 -11.52
CA PRO A 221 22.87 -2.56 -12.15
C PRO A 221 22.37 -1.57 -11.11
N LYS A 222 22.60 -0.28 -11.33
CA LYS A 222 22.17 0.78 -10.42
C LYS A 222 21.68 1.99 -11.21
N VAL A 223 20.62 2.61 -10.71
CA VAL A 223 20.13 3.90 -11.16
C VAL A 223 20.12 4.86 -9.98
N LYS A 224 20.17 6.16 -10.25
CA LYS A 224 19.99 7.15 -9.18
C LYS A 224 18.52 7.12 -8.75
N ALA A 225 18.28 6.74 -7.50
CA ALA A 225 16.94 6.71 -6.92
C ALA A 225 16.72 7.92 -6.00
N ASP A 226 15.49 8.42 -5.97
CA ASP A 226 15.00 9.34 -4.95
C ASP A 226 13.74 8.76 -4.30
N LEU A 227 13.54 9.06 -3.01
CA LEU A 227 12.49 8.45 -2.20
C LEU A 227 11.65 9.49 -1.46
N THR A 228 10.36 9.20 -1.33
CA THR A 228 9.45 9.97 -0.49
C THR A 228 8.28 9.14 0.06
N TRP A 229 7.58 9.67 1.06
CA TRP A 229 6.29 9.16 1.51
C TRP A 229 5.17 9.61 0.56
N VAL A 230 4.30 8.67 0.18
CA VAL A 230 3.06 8.96 -0.54
C VAL A 230 1.85 8.33 0.16
N PRO A 231 0.67 8.96 0.07
CA PRO A 231 -0.57 8.34 0.49
C PRO A 231 -0.77 6.98 -0.20
N TRP A 232 -1.18 5.98 0.56
CA TRP A 232 -1.54 4.66 0.06
C TRP A 232 -3.00 4.36 0.40
N THR A 233 -3.53 3.23 -0.07
CA THR A 233 -4.91 2.83 0.22
C THR A 233 -4.98 1.39 0.70
N HIS A 234 -5.99 1.07 1.51
CA HIS A 234 -6.31 -0.30 1.85
C HIS A 234 -6.53 -1.19 0.62
N ARG A 235 -7.25 -0.71 -0.40
CA ARG A 235 -7.45 -1.46 -1.65
C ARG A 235 -6.15 -1.84 -2.36
N ARG A 236 -5.11 -1.01 -2.24
CA ARG A 236 -3.77 -1.28 -2.79
C ARG A 236 -2.87 -2.09 -1.85
N LEU A 237 -3.22 -2.21 -0.57
CA LEU A 237 -2.64 -3.22 0.32
C LEU A 237 -3.19 -4.61 -0.02
N ALA A 238 -4.49 -4.68 -0.36
CA ALA A 238 -5.19 -5.92 -0.72
C ALA A 238 -4.86 -6.44 -2.12
N ARG A 239 -4.75 -5.55 -3.11
CA ARG A 239 -4.21 -5.95 -4.41
C ARG A 239 -2.76 -6.31 -4.22
N SER A 240 -2.36 -7.48 -4.72
CA SER A 240 -0.98 -8.00 -4.76
C SER A 240 0.02 -6.88 -5.05
N SER A 241 0.44 -6.18 -4.00
CA SER A 241 1.61 -5.34 -4.05
C SER A 241 2.73 -6.30 -4.46
N GLY A 242 3.64 -5.91 -5.35
CA GLY A 242 4.82 -6.72 -5.65
C GLY A 242 5.65 -7.11 -4.41
N TYR A 243 5.29 -6.61 -3.23
CA TYR A 243 5.53 -7.19 -1.91
C TYR A 243 4.71 -8.49 -1.74
N GLY A 244 5.33 -9.65 -1.97
CA GLY A 244 4.70 -10.98 -1.95
C GLY A 244 4.18 -11.49 -0.59
N ALA A 245 3.61 -10.59 0.22
CA ALA A 245 2.92 -10.80 1.49
C ALA A 245 1.76 -9.77 1.61
N GLY A 246 1.02 -9.56 0.51
CA GLY A 246 -0.19 -8.75 0.52
C GLY A 246 -1.20 -9.28 1.54
N ILE A 247 -2.04 -8.39 2.07
CA ILE A 247 -3.08 -8.72 3.04
C ILE A 247 -4.41 -8.47 2.34
N ASP A 248 -5.21 -9.50 2.13
CA ASP A 248 -6.47 -9.41 1.36
C ASP A 248 -7.54 -8.62 2.13
N SER A 249 -7.48 -8.66 3.46
CA SER A 249 -8.47 -8.03 4.35
C SER A 249 -7.92 -6.90 5.26
N PRO A 250 -7.28 -5.85 4.70
CA PRO A 250 -6.58 -4.83 5.48
C PRO A 250 -7.50 -4.01 6.40
N GLY A 251 -8.78 -3.85 6.06
CA GLY A 251 -9.77 -3.20 6.90
C GLY A 251 -10.16 -4.04 8.13
N TRP A 252 -10.14 -5.37 8.01
CA TRP A 252 -10.32 -6.29 9.14
C TRP A 252 -9.12 -6.27 10.09
N TYR A 253 -7.89 -6.44 9.58
CA TYR A 253 -6.69 -6.35 10.43
C TYR A 253 -6.50 -4.96 11.04
N GLY A 254 -6.84 -3.90 10.28
CA GLY A 254 -6.93 -2.55 10.82
C GLY A 254 -7.91 -2.43 11.98
N HIS A 255 -9.05 -3.12 11.92
CA HIS A 255 -10.00 -3.19 13.04
C HIS A 255 -9.43 -3.94 14.24
N LEU A 256 -8.88 -5.14 14.04
CA LEU A 256 -8.28 -5.94 15.12
C LEU A 256 -7.18 -5.17 15.88
N PHE A 257 -6.36 -4.41 15.14
CA PHE A 257 -5.28 -3.62 15.72
C PHE A 257 -5.77 -2.47 16.61
N HIS A 258 -6.83 -1.76 16.20
CA HIS A 258 -7.33 -0.59 16.94
C HIS A 258 -8.39 -0.93 17.99
N ALA A 259 -9.05 -2.10 17.86
CA ALA A 259 -10.09 -2.56 18.76
C ALA A 259 -9.73 -3.93 19.38
N PRO A 260 -8.62 -4.02 20.15
CA PRO A 260 -8.19 -5.29 20.74
C PRO A 260 -9.16 -5.83 21.79
N ASP A 261 -9.95 -4.96 22.43
CA ASP A 261 -11.03 -5.37 23.32
C ASP A 261 -12.35 -5.54 22.55
N ARG A 262 -12.95 -6.74 22.72
CA ARG A 262 -14.23 -7.12 22.10
C ARG A 262 -14.22 -6.95 20.56
N PRO A 263 -13.25 -7.57 19.86
CA PRO A 263 -13.04 -7.35 18.43
C PRO A 263 -14.28 -7.75 17.61
N VAL A 264 -14.92 -8.88 17.94
CA VAL A 264 -16.09 -9.39 17.22
C VAL A 264 -17.30 -8.47 17.39
N GLU A 265 -17.61 -8.05 18.62
CA GLU A 265 -18.80 -7.22 18.85
C GLU A 265 -18.68 -5.82 18.25
N ARG A 266 -17.48 -5.22 18.32
CA ARG A 266 -17.23 -3.93 17.68
C ARG A 266 -17.25 -4.03 16.17
N TRP A 267 -16.72 -5.11 15.60
CA TRP A 267 -16.80 -5.34 14.17
C TRP A 267 -18.24 -5.44 13.69
N LEU A 268 -19.04 -6.30 14.32
CA LEU A 268 -20.44 -6.49 13.93
C LEU A 268 -21.29 -5.24 14.18
N THR A 269 -20.94 -4.42 15.17
CA THR A 269 -21.55 -3.09 15.36
C THR A 269 -21.19 -2.14 14.21
N LYS A 270 -19.94 -2.14 13.75
CA LYS A 270 -19.47 -1.35 12.60
C LYS A 270 -20.17 -1.77 11.31
N VAL A 271 -20.31 -3.07 11.08
CA VAL A 271 -21.08 -3.63 9.94
C VAL A 271 -22.54 -3.18 9.98
N ALA A 272 -23.19 -3.28 11.14
CA ALA A 272 -24.57 -2.81 11.31
C ALA A 272 -24.71 -1.30 11.06
N GLY A 273 -23.70 -0.49 11.42
CA GLY A 273 -23.64 0.93 11.10
C GLY A 273 -23.66 1.19 9.60
N LEU A 274 -22.74 0.57 8.85
CA LEU A 274 -22.68 0.68 7.39
C LEU A 274 -23.99 0.27 6.73
N LEU A 275 -24.57 -0.87 7.12
CA LEU A 275 -25.81 -1.34 6.53
C LEU A 275 -26.97 -0.36 6.77
N ARG A 276 -27.04 0.28 7.93
CA ARG A 276 -28.04 1.32 8.21
C ARG A 276 -27.85 2.60 7.39
N GLU A 277 -26.60 3.00 7.15
CA GLU A 277 -26.29 4.14 6.29
C GLU A 277 -26.75 3.92 4.84
N GLU A 278 -26.84 2.65 4.43
CA GLU A 278 -27.34 2.20 3.13
C GLU A 278 -28.82 1.74 3.22
N ASP A 279 -29.58 2.35 4.14
CA ASP A 279 -31.02 2.17 4.37
C ASP A 279 -31.48 0.73 4.66
N ARG A 280 -30.59 -0.14 5.16
CA ARG A 280 -30.96 -1.50 5.62
C ARG A 280 -31.42 -1.49 7.07
N ILE A 281 -32.47 -2.27 7.35
CA ILE A 281 -33.08 -2.37 8.68
C ILE A 281 -32.27 -3.36 9.55
N VAL A 282 -31.18 -2.90 10.14
CA VAL A 282 -30.38 -3.71 11.07
C VAL A 282 -30.59 -3.24 12.51
N SER A 283 -31.20 -4.04 13.38
CA SER A 283 -31.42 -3.71 14.80
C SER A 283 -30.26 -4.16 15.69
N SER A 284 -30.24 -3.72 16.96
CA SER A 284 -29.28 -4.26 17.95
C SER A 284 -29.49 -5.75 18.22
N ALA A 285 -30.70 -6.28 18.00
CA ALA A 285 -30.96 -7.72 18.11
C ALA A 285 -30.20 -8.51 17.03
N HIS A 286 -30.09 -7.98 15.81
CA HIS A 286 -29.27 -8.59 14.75
C HIS A 286 -27.78 -8.61 15.13
N VAL A 287 -27.27 -7.56 15.78
CA VAL A 287 -25.87 -7.54 16.24
C VAL A 287 -25.63 -8.59 17.31
N ILE A 288 -26.49 -8.69 18.31
CA ILE A 288 -26.39 -9.71 19.38
C ILE A 288 -26.44 -11.12 18.78
N GLU A 289 -27.37 -11.35 17.86
CA GLU A 289 -27.50 -12.65 17.21
C GLU A 289 -26.29 -12.99 16.33
N ALA A 290 -25.78 -12.03 15.55
CA ALA A 290 -24.59 -12.25 14.73
C ALA A 290 -23.34 -12.56 15.57
N VAL A 291 -23.18 -11.90 16.73
CA VAL A 291 -22.08 -12.22 17.67
C VAL A 291 -22.21 -13.66 18.17
N ARG A 292 -23.43 -14.05 18.59
CA ARG A 292 -23.71 -15.41 19.06
C ARG A 292 -23.46 -16.46 17.97
N LEU A 293 -23.90 -16.18 16.74
CA LEU A 293 -23.71 -17.06 15.61
C LEU A 293 -22.23 -17.20 15.24
N ALA A 294 -21.48 -16.10 15.19
CA ALA A 294 -20.04 -16.14 14.93
C ALA A 294 -19.29 -16.99 15.97
N GLY A 295 -19.64 -16.85 17.26
CA GLY A 295 -19.13 -17.71 18.34
C GLY A 295 -19.47 -19.19 18.16
N THR A 296 -20.69 -19.49 17.71
CA THR A 296 -21.15 -20.87 17.46
C THR A 296 -20.43 -21.48 16.26
N LEU A 297 -20.25 -20.72 15.17
CA LEU A 297 -19.50 -21.15 13.99
C LEU A 297 -18.04 -21.42 14.32
N ALA A 298 -17.40 -20.58 15.13
CA ALA A 298 -16.03 -20.80 15.59
C ALA A 298 -15.90 -22.12 16.36
N ALA A 299 -16.82 -22.37 17.30
CA ALA A 299 -16.85 -23.62 18.06
C ALA A 299 -17.09 -24.85 17.18
N MET A 300 -18.01 -24.77 16.22
CA MET A 300 -18.27 -25.85 15.25
C MET A 300 -17.06 -26.15 14.35
N ARG A 301 -16.26 -25.13 14.04
CA ARG A 301 -15.04 -25.23 13.23
C ARG A 301 -13.80 -25.54 14.05
N GLY A 302 -13.91 -25.71 15.36
CA GLY A 302 -12.77 -25.98 16.25
C GLY A 302 -11.80 -24.80 16.38
N ARG A 303 -12.24 -23.57 16.07
CA ARG A 303 -11.41 -22.37 16.12
C ARG A 303 -11.36 -21.81 17.55
N PRO A 304 -10.23 -21.18 17.96
CA PRO A 304 -10.10 -20.60 19.29
C PRO A 304 -10.99 -19.37 19.49
N LEU A 305 -11.17 -18.56 18.44
CA LEU A 305 -11.97 -17.33 18.43
C LEU A 305 -12.64 -17.15 17.06
N PRO A 306 -13.75 -16.39 16.95
CA PRO A 306 -14.35 -16.05 15.66
C PRO A 306 -13.45 -15.13 14.86
N GLY A 307 -13.08 -15.55 13.65
CA GLY A 307 -12.30 -14.75 12.71
C GLY A 307 -13.16 -14.08 11.64
N LEU A 308 -12.53 -13.58 10.58
CA LEU A 308 -13.23 -12.92 9.49
C LEU A 308 -14.27 -13.83 8.82
N GLY A 309 -13.94 -15.11 8.62
CA GLY A 309 -14.85 -16.09 8.04
C GLY A 309 -16.16 -16.25 8.84
N GLU A 310 -16.07 -16.49 10.15
CA GLU A 310 -17.27 -16.66 10.99
C GLU A 310 -18.08 -15.38 11.11
N THR A 311 -17.42 -14.22 11.20
CA THR A 311 -18.13 -12.95 11.25
C THR A 311 -18.83 -12.65 9.93
N THR A 312 -18.21 -12.96 8.79
CA THR A 312 -18.80 -12.78 7.46
C THR A 312 -20.01 -13.69 7.27
N ASP A 313 -19.92 -14.97 7.64
CA ASP A 313 -21.04 -15.91 7.58
C ASP A 313 -22.19 -15.48 8.51
N ALA A 314 -21.87 -14.97 9.70
CA ALA A 314 -22.86 -14.47 10.63
C ALA A 314 -23.57 -13.21 10.09
N VAL A 315 -22.83 -12.28 9.48
CA VAL A 315 -23.39 -11.10 8.80
C VAL A 315 -24.30 -11.52 7.66
N ARG A 316 -23.83 -12.46 6.82
CA ARG A 316 -24.62 -13.01 5.70
C ARG A 316 -25.97 -13.54 6.19
N ALA A 317 -25.95 -14.38 7.22
CA ALA A 317 -27.15 -15.05 7.72
C ALA A 317 -28.10 -14.10 8.47
N VAL A 318 -27.57 -13.18 9.27
CA VAL A 318 -28.37 -12.41 10.26
C VAL A 318 -28.68 -10.99 9.82
N MET A 319 -27.76 -10.33 9.10
CA MET A 319 -27.90 -8.92 8.72
C MET A 319 -28.23 -8.71 7.23
N CYS A 320 -27.96 -9.73 6.41
CA CYS A 320 -28.09 -9.68 4.95
C CYS A 320 -29.15 -10.63 4.39
N ASP A 321 -29.93 -11.31 5.25
CA ASP A 321 -30.97 -12.27 4.86
C ASP A 321 -30.48 -13.35 3.88
N GLY A 322 -29.23 -13.79 4.02
CA GLY A 322 -28.57 -14.77 3.16
C GLY A 322 -28.02 -14.21 1.83
N SER A 323 -28.23 -12.93 1.54
CA SER A 323 -27.88 -12.30 0.26
C SER A 323 -26.41 -11.88 0.17
N ASP A 324 -25.76 -12.22 -0.94
CA ASP A 324 -24.38 -11.82 -1.22
C ASP A 324 -24.25 -10.36 -1.70
N VAL A 325 -25.35 -9.71 -2.12
CA VAL A 325 -25.33 -8.32 -2.60
C VAL A 325 -24.99 -7.31 -1.49
N PRO A 326 -25.72 -7.24 -0.36
CA PRO A 326 -25.33 -6.39 0.76
C PRO A 326 -24.02 -6.86 1.42
N LEU A 327 -23.69 -8.16 1.32
CA LEU A 327 -22.43 -8.68 1.82
C LEU A 327 -21.22 -8.17 1.02
N ALA A 328 -21.34 -8.06 -0.31
CA ALA A 328 -20.30 -7.50 -1.17
C ALA A 328 -19.99 -6.04 -0.81
N LEU A 329 -21.00 -5.26 -0.46
CA LEU A 329 -20.81 -3.90 0.07
C LEU A 329 -19.99 -3.91 1.38
N VAL A 330 -20.32 -4.80 2.32
CA VAL A 330 -19.57 -4.94 3.59
C VAL A 330 -18.11 -5.35 3.31
N HIS A 331 -17.91 -6.27 2.38
CA HIS A 331 -16.59 -6.69 1.93
C HIS A 331 -15.79 -5.49 1.40
N ASP A 332 -16.32 -4.77 0.43
CA ASP A 332 -15.61 -3.68 -0.23
C ASP A 332 -15.32 -2.51 0.74
N ARG A 333 -16.31 -2.12 1.54
CA ARG A 333 -16.26 -0.92 2.40
C ARG A 333 -15.55 -1.15 3.74
N LEU A 334 -15.57 -2.38 4.28
CA LEU A 334 -15.04 -2.67 5.61
C LEU A 334 -13.94 -3.72 5.62
N VAL A 335 -14.11 -4.86 4.93
CA VAL A 335 -13.12 -5.95 4.93
C VAL A 335 -11.86 -5.51 4.19
N VAL A 336 -12.01 -5.03 2.95
CA VAL A 336 -10.94 -4.35 2.23
C VAL A 336 -10.78 -2.96 2.83
N GLY A 337 -11.82 -2.14 2.75
CA GLY A 337 -11.83 -0.82 3.32
C GLY A 337 -11.34 0.27 2.37
N ASP A 338 -11.76 1.49 2.68
CA ASP A 338 -11.64 2.64 1.80
C ASP A 338 -10.71 3.73 2.33
N VAL A 339 -9.86 3.36 3.29
CA VAL A 339 -8.96 4.30 3.95
C VAL A 339 -7.85 4.72 2.98
N LEU A 340 -7.71 6.04 2.81
CA LEU A 340 -6.58 6.71 2.17
C LEU A 340 -5.71 7.33 3.27
N GLY A 341 -4.41 7.05 3.25
CA GLY A 341 -3.50 7.67 4.21
C GLY A 341 -3.26 9.14 3.94
N GLU A 342 -2.53 9.78 4.86
CA GLU A 342 -2.21 11.20 4.80
C GLU A 342 -0.68 11.36 4.97
N VAL A 343 -0.11 12.33 4.25
CA VAL A 343 1.33 12.65 4.29
C VAL A 343 1.48 14.15 4.55
N PRO A 344 2.38 14.57 5.48
CA PRO A 344 2.56 15.96 5.83
C PRO A 344 3.13 16.78 4.68
N GLU A 345 2.86 18.09 4.67
CA GLU A 345 3.42 19.02 3.68
C GLU A 345 4.95 19.16 3.77
N SER A 346 5.54 18.76 4.90
CA SER A 346 6.98 18.74 5.15
C SER A 346 7.70 17.59 4.43
N ALA A 347 6.97 16.56 3.99
CA ALA A 347 7.56 15.44 3.27
C ALA A 347 8.22 15.93 1.96
N PRO A 348 9.41 15.39 1.61
CA PRO A 348 10.05 15.70 0.32
C PRO A 348 9.08 15.44 -0.83
N ALA A 349 8.86 16.41 -1.71
CA ALA A 349 7.97 16.23 -2.84
C ALA A 349 8.45 17.07 -4.01
N VAL A 350 8.21 16.57 -5.23
CA VAL A 350 8.50 17.33 -6.44
C VAL A 350 7.70 18.65 -6.45
N PRO A 351 8.22 19.75 -7.03
CA PRO A 351 7.55 21.05 -7.01
C PRO A 351 6.10 21.01 -7.52
N LEU A 352 5.83 20.22 -8.57
CA LEU A 352 4.49 20.07 -9.15
C LEU A 352 3.48 19.46 -8.15
N GLN A 353 3.91 18.49 -7.34
CA GLN A 353 3.08 17.87 -6.30
C GLN A 353 2.73 18.88 -5.20
N ARG A 354 3.68 19.75 -4.82
CA ARG A 354 3.43 20.83 -3.86
C ARG A 354 2.44 21.87 -4.39
N ASP A 355 2.51 22.21 -5.67
CA ASP A 355 1.53 23.08 -6.32
C ASP A 355 0.14 22.42 -6.37
N LEU A 356 0.07 21.14 -6.74
CA LEU A 356 -1.19 20.40 -6.75
C LEU A 356 -1.85 20.36 -5.36
N ALA A 357 -1.09 20.04 -4.31
CA ALA A 357 -1.60 20.03 -2.93
C ALA A 357 -2.14 21.40 -2.49
N ARG A 358 -1.49 22.50 -2.90
CA ARG A 358 -1.96 23.88 -2.65
C ARG A 358 -3.27 24.18 -3.39
N ARG A 359 -3.40 23.72 -4.63
CA ARG A 359 -4.63 23.86 -5.44
C ARG A 359 -5.78 23.04 -4.86
N GLN A 360 -5.53 21.81 -4.43
CA GLN A 360 -6.51 20.95 -3.75
C GLN A 360 -7.09 21.63 -2.50
N ARG A 361 -6.23 22.20 -1.65
CA ARG A 361 -6.66 22.94 -0.46
C ARG A 361 -7.45 24.20 -0.78
N SER A 362 -6.94 25.05 -1.67
CA SER A 362 -7.63 26.30 -2.04
C SER A 362 -9.00 26.05 -2.67
N LEU A 363 -9.15 24.97 -3.45
CA LEU A 363 -10.41 24.58 -4.09
C LEU A 363 -11.29 23.66 -3.22
N ARG A 364 -10.83 23.33 -2.00
CA ARG A 364 -11.49 22.39 -1.07
C ARG A 364 -11.85 21.07 -1.76
N LEU A 365 -10.94 20.56 -2.58
CA LEU A 365 -11.10 19.33 -3.34
C LEU A 365 -10.17 18.28 -2.73
N LYS A 366 -10.69 17.50 -1.77
CA LYS A 366 -9.92 16.46 -1.09
C LYS A 366 -9.79 15.21 -2.00
N PRO A 367 -8.59 14.62 -2.12
CA PRO A 367 -8.41 13.27 -2.69
C PRO A 367 -9.09 12.22 -1.81
N GLU A 368 -9.80 11.29 -2.45
CA GLU A 368 -10.51 10.21 -1.77
C GLU A 368 -10.28 8.91 -2.55
N ALA A 369 -10.04 7.80 -1.83
CA ALA A 369 -9.86 6.49 -2.45
C ALA A 369 -11.17 5.96 -3.08
N LEU A 370 -12.29 6.45 -2.57
CA LEU A 370 -13.62 6.13 -3.05
C LEU A 370 -14.02 6.99 -4.23
N GLU A 371 -14.81 6.38 -5.10
CA GLU A 371 -15.47 7.11 -6.15
C GLU A 371 -16.50 8.07 -5.55
N ARG A 372 -16.37 9.35 -5.91
CA ARG A 372 -17.32 10.40 -5.54
C ARG A 372 -17.81 11.11 -6.80
N GLU A 373 -19.13 11.19 -6.94
CA GLU A 373 -19.77 12.06 -7.94
C GLU A 373 -19.74 13.52 -7.45
N LEU A 374 -19.27 14.42 -8.30
CA LEU A 374 -19.18 15.85 -8.03
C LEU A 374 -19.88 16.62 -9.15
N GLU A 375 -20.97 17.29 -8.82
CA GLU A 375 -21.61 18.27 -9.70
C GLU A 375 -20.99 19.66 -9.48
N LEU A 376 -20.59 20.31 -10.57
CA LEU A 376 -19.98 21.64 -10.56
C LEU A 376 -20.88 22.65 -11.28
N ASP A 377 -21.09 23.82 -10.67
CA ASP A 377 -21.72 24.96 -11.31
C ASP A 377 -20.66 25.98 -11.75
N LEU A 378 -20.35 26.00 -13.04
CA LEU A 378 -19.25 26.80 -13.60
C LEU A 378 -19.45 28.32 -13.50
N ARG A 379 -20.61 28.79 -13.05
CA ARG A 379 -20.86 30.21 -12.78
C ARG A 379 -20.15 30.69 -11.52
N GLY A 380 -19.83 29.76 -10.60
CA GLY A 380 -19.08 30.06 -9.39
C GLY A 380 -17.57 29.90 -9.60
N ASP A 381 -16.78 30.86 -9.10
CA ASP A 381 -15.32 30.85 -9.27
C ASP A 381 -14.63 29.59 -8.72
N THR A 382 -15.16 29.04 -7.62
CA THR A 382 -14.62 27.83 -6.97
C THR A 382 -14.84 26.61 -7.86
N ASP A 383 -16.05 26.41 -8.37
CA ASP A 383 -16.40 25.26 -9.20
C ASP A 383 -15.78 25.35 -10.59
N ALA A 384 -15.72 26.55 -11.19
CA ALA A 384 -14.91 26.79 -12.37
C ALA A 384 -13.41 26.52 -12.11
N GLY A 385 -12.92 26.83 -10.90
CA GLY A 385 -11.57 26.48 -10.46
C GLY A 385 -11.34 24.97 -10.39
N ARG A 386 -12.30 24.22 -9.83
CA ARG A 386 -12.27 22.75 -9.74
C ARG A 386 -12.27 22.10 -11.13
N SER A 387 -13.19 22.51 -12.00
CA SER A 387 -13.27 22.04 -13.39
C SER A 387 -11.95 22.26 -14.13
N ARG A 388 -11.40 23.49 -14.10
CA ARG A 388 -10.12 23.81 -14.73
C ARG A 388 -8.97 22.95 -14.20
N LEU A 389 -8.91 22.71 -12.89
CA LEU A 389 -7.89 21.84 -12.30
C LEU A 389 -7.99 20.41 -12.85
N LEU A 390 -9.19 19.82 -12.87
CA LEU A 390 -9.42 18.47 -13.35
C LEU A 390 -9.08 18.33 -14.84
N HIS A 391 -9.46 19.30 -15.67
CA HIS A 391 -9.09 19.32 -17.08
C HIS A 391 -7.57 19.44 -17.31
N ARG A 392 -6.88 20.28 -16.52
CA ARG A 392 -5.41 20.40 -16.60
C ARG A 392 -4.71 19.10 -16.21
N LEU A 393 -5.20 18.43 -15.17
CA LEU A 393 -4.67 17.13 -14.77
C LEU A 393 -4.88 16.07 -15.85
N ARG A 394 -6.04 16.05 -16.52
CA ARG A 394 -6.28 15.17 -17.67
C ARG A 394 -5.35 15.44 -18.85
N LEU A 395 -5.02 16.71 -19.15
CA LEU A 395 -4.01 17.04 -20.16
C LEU A 395 -2.62 16.47 -19.81
N LEU A 396 -2.29 16.43 -18.53
CA LEU A 396 -1.07 15.83 -18.01
C LEU A 396 -1.12 14.29 -17.92
N GLY A 397 -2.24 13.66 -18.28
CA GLY A 397 -2.43 12.21 -18.13
C GLY A 397 -2.70 11.77 -16.68
N ILE A 398 -3.01 12.70 -15.78
CA ILE A 398 -3.33 12.44 -14.37
C ILE A 398 -4.86 12.28 -14.25
N GLY A 399 -5.32 11.03 -14.31
CA GLY A 399 -6.74 10.65 -14.29
C GLY A 399 -7.43 10.72 -12.92
N TRP A 400 -7.32 11.84 -12.20
CA TRP A 400 -8.03 12.00 -10.91
C TRP A 400 -9.56 12.10 -11.07
N GLY A 401 -10.02 12.61 -12.22
CA GLY A 401 -11.44 12.76 -12.50
C GLY A 401 -11.81 12.39 -13.92
N GLU A 402 -12.95 11.73 -14.07
CA GLU A 402 -13.59 11.44 -15.36
C GLU A 402 -14.88 12.24 -15.50
N PRO A 403 -15.13 12.91 -16.64
CA PRO A 403 -16.42 13.54 -16.90
C PRO A 403 -17.53 12.48 -16.97
N GLY A 404 -18.62 12.71 -16.24
CA GLY A 404 -19.84 11.93 -16.29
C GLY A 404 -20.92 12.62 -17.13
N PRO A 405 -21.99 11.89 -17.51
CA PRO A 405 -23.13 12.48 -18.19
C PRO A 405 -23.87 13.46 -17.26
N SER A 406 -24.08 14.70 -17.69
CA SER A 406 -24.82 15.70 -16.93
C SER A 406 -26.29 15.27 -16.77
N ARG A 407 -26.73 14.99 -15.53
CA ARG A 407 -28.12 14.62 -15.26
C ARG A 407 -29.03 15.86 -15.31
N GLY A 408 -29.94 15.89 -16.29
CA GLY A 408 -31.11 16.80 -16.28
C GLY A 408 -30.85 18.28 -16.60
N SER A 409 -29.82 18.63 -17.38
CA SER A 409 -29.57 20.00 -17.82
C SER A 409 -29.04 20.06 -19.25
N THR A 410 -29.74 20.79 -20.12
CA THR A 410 -29.29 21.19 -21.46
C THR A 410 -28.34 22.40 -21.43
N GLY A 411 -28.00 22.92 -20.25
CA GLY A 411 -27.11 24.07 -20.08
C GLY A 411 -25.63 23.70 -20.02
N THR A 412 -24.79 24.49 -20.69
CA THR A 412 -23.31 24.35 -20.75
C THR A 412 -22.59 24.76 -19.45
N PHE A 413 -23.33 25.11 -18.39
CA PHE A 413 -22.79 25.61 -17.13
C PHE A 413 -22.68 24.54 -16.03
N ARG A 414 -23.15 23.30 -16.28
CA ARG A 414 -23.04 22.19 -15.32
C ARG A 414 -22.17 21.07 -15.85
N GLU A 415 -21.20 20.67 -15.04
CA GLU A 415 -20.37 19.49 -15.27
C GLU A 415 -20.55 18.49 -14.15
N THR A 416 -20.66 17.21 -14.51
CA THR A 416 -20.64 16.10 -13.57
C THR A 416 -19.31 15.39 -13.70
N TRP A 417 -18.67 15.09 -12.57
CA TRP A 417 -17.38 14.41 -12.52
C TRP A 417 -17.46 13.21 -11.58
N ARG A 418 -16.81 12.11 -11.96
CA ARG A 418 -16.50 11.01 -11.04
C ARG A 418 -15.05 11.11 -10.65
N LEU A 419 -14.79 11.29 -9.35
CA LEU A 419 -13.45 11.49 -8.81
C LEU A 419 -13.03 10.24 -8.04
N ARG A 420 -11.80 9.78 -8.29
CA ARG A 420 -11.16 8.71 -7.52
C ARG A 420 -9.66 8.94 -7.49
N TRP A 421 -9.06 8.95 -6.30
CA TRP A 421 -7.61 9.07 -6.15
C TRP A 421 -6.98 7.69 -6.01
N GLU A 422 -5.97 7.42 -6.84
CA GLU A 422 -5.17 6.20 -6.78
C GLU A 422 -3.70 6.57 -6.52
N PRO A 423 -2.94 5.75 -5.77
CA PRO A 423 -1.54 6.08 -5.47
C PRO A 423 -0.65 6.31 -6.69
N GLU A 424 -0.92 5.64 -7.81
CA GLU A 424 -0.23 5.79 -9.09
C GLU A 424 -0.33 7.22 -9.64
N LEU A 425 -1.37 7.97 -9.27
CA LEU A 425 -1.48 9.37 -9.62
C LEU A 425 -0.34 10.20 -9.02
N SER A 426 0.26 9.77 -7.91
CA SER A 426 1.46 10.42 -7.34
C SER A 426 2.68 10.25 -8.27
N VAL A 427 2.84 9.08 -8.90
CA VAL A 427 3.88 8.85 -9.92
C VAL A 427 3.59 9.66 -11.17
N ARG A 428 2.33 9.68 -11.65
CA ARG A 428 1.94 10.53 -12.79
C ARG A 428 2.19 12.01 -12.55
N VAL A 429 2.01 12.48 -11.31
CA VAL A 429 2.37 13.85 -10.91
C VAL A 429 3.89 14.05 -10.93
N ALA A 430 4.69 13.07 -10.49
CA ALA A 430 6.14 13.14 -10.58
C ALA A 430 6.65 13.17 -12.03
N GLU A 431 6.14 12.29 -12.90
CA GLU A 431 6.40 12.26 -14.34
C GLU A 431 6.03 13.59 -15.02
N ALA A 432 4.86 14.13 -14.67
CA ALA A 432 4.38 15.41 -15.21
C ALA A 432 5.27 16.59 -14.82
N GLY A 433 6.12 16.45 -13.80
CA GLY A 433 7.06 17.47 -13.36
C GLY A 433 8.06 17.90 -14.44
N VAL A 434 8.33 17.04 -15.44
CA VAL A 434 9.17 17.36 -16.61
C VAL A 434 8.59 18.53 -17.42
N TRP A 435 7.27 18.70 -17.41
CA TRP A 435 6.59 19.77 -18.15
C TRP A 435 6.55 21.10 -17.38
N GLY A 436 6.79 21.10 -16.07
CA GLY A 436 6.82 22.32 -15.26
C GLY A 436 6.60 22.11 -13.77
N THR A 437 6.82 23.18 -13.01
CA THR A 437 6.73 23.17 -11.54
C THR A 437 5.35 23.50 -10.98
N THR A 438 4.40 23.94 -11.83
CA THR A 438 3.01 24.22 -11.47
C THR A 438 2.06 23.51 -12.43
N VAL A 439 0.86 23.13 -11.97
CA VAL A 439 -0.11 22.38 -12.77
C VAL A 439 -0.51 23.16 -14.02
N ALA A 440 -0.65 24.49 -13.91
CA ALA A 440 -0.98 25.34 -15.05
C ALA A 440 0.16 25.39 -16.08
N ALA A 441 1.41 25.61 -15.64
CA ALA A 441 2.56 25.68 -16.55
C ALA A 441 2.84 24.32 -17.21
N ALA A 442 2.78 23.24 -16.43
CA ALA A 442 2.98 21.88 -16.93
C ALA A 442 1.92 21.49 -17.96
N ALA A 443 0.63 21.73 -17.66
CA ALA A 443 -0.45 21.40 -18.60
C ALA A 443 -0.35 22.23 -19.90
N ARG A 444 0.08 23.49 -19.81
CA ARG A 444 0.35 24.34 -20.97
C ARG A 444 1.48 23.78 -21.83
N ALA A 445 2.66 23.53 -21.24
CA ALA A 445 3.81 23.01 -21.97
C ALA A 445 3.50 21.65 -22.63
N ARG A 446 2.72 20.80 -21.93
CA ARG A 446 2.25 19.54 -22.49
C ARG A 446 1.31 19.75 -23.69
N ALA A 447 0.35 20.66 -23.58
CA ALA A 447 -0.56 20.98 -24.67
C ALA A 447 0.17 21.57 -25.89
N GLU A 448 1.15 22.45 -25.69
CA GLU A 448 1.99 22.99 -26.77
C GLU A 448 2.76 21.87 -27.50
N ALA A 449 3.33 20.92 -26.76
CA ALA A 449 4.03 19.77 -27.34
C ALA A 449 3.10 18.78 -28.05
N ASP A 450 1.88 18.57 -27.54
CA ASP A 450 0.88 17.73 -28.19
C ASP A 450 0.34 18.41 -29.47
N ALA A 451 0.18 19.74 -29.47
CA ALA A 451 -0.21 20.52 -30.64
C ALA A 451 0.83 20.41 -31.76
N ALA A 452 2.12 20.50 -31.41
CA ALA A 452 3.21 20.38 -32.38
C ALA A 452 3.33 18.96 -33.01
N ARG A 453 2.81 17.94 -32.33
CA ARG A 453 2.80 16.54 -32.80
C ARG A 453 1.51 16.13 -33.51
N ALA A 454 0.47 16.95 -33.44
CA ALA A 454 -0.82 16.65 -34.03
C ALA A 454 -0.70 16.57 -35.57
N GLY A 455 -1.02 15.41 -36.14
CA GLY A 455 -0.93 15.16 -37.58
C GLY A 455 -2.21 15.49 -38.35
N THR A 456 -3.33 15.70 -37.64
CA THR A 456 -4.64 15.92 -38.25
C THR A 456 -5.38 17.11 -37.63
N LEU A 457 -6.28 17.71 -38.41
CA LEU A 457 -7.17 18.77 -37.93
C LEU A 457 -8.07 18.29 -36.78
N ALA A 458 -8.47 17.02 -36.79
CA ALA A 458 -9.28 16.44 -35.72
C ALA A 458 -8.52 16.43 -34.39
N ASP A 459 -7.24 16.05 -34.41
CA ASP A 459 -6.40 16.03 -33.20
C ASP A 459 -6.19 17.44 -32.62
N VAL A 460 -5.95 18.42 -33.50
CA VAL A 460 -5.80 19.83 -33.10
C VAL A 460 -7.11 20.37 -32.53
N THR A 461 -8.25 20.06 -33.14
CA THR A 461 -9.57 20.50 -32.67
C THR A 461 -9.91 19.90 -31.30
N ALA A 462 -9.68 18.59 -31.13
CA ALA A 462 -9.89 17.91 -29.85
C ALA A 462 -8.93 18.43 -28.75
N LEU A 463 -7.70 18.78 -29.11
CA LEU A 463 -6.78 19.44 -28.18
C LEU A 463 -7.24 20.85 -27.84
N ALA A 464 -7.74 21.61 -28.81
CA ALA A 464 -8.24 22.96 -28.60
C ALA A 464 -9.44 22.97 -27.63
N GLU A 465 -10.38 22.05 -27.80
CA GLU A 465 -11.50 21.85 -26.86
C GLU A 465 -11.00 21.56 -25.44
N ARG A 466 -9.99 20.69 -25.29
CA ARG A 466 -9.39 20.40 -23.97
C ARG A 466 -8.68 21.63 -23.37
N CYS A 467 -7.97 22.42 -24.18
CA CYS A 467 -7.31 23.65 -23.73
C CYS A 467 -8.31 24.73 -23.29
N LEU A 468 -9.44 24.86 -23.99
CA LEU A 468 -10.52 25.77 -23.61
C LEU A 468 -11.08 25.41 -22.24
N LEU A 469 -11.43 24.13 -22.03
CA LEU A 469 -11.95 23.63 -20.75
C LEU A 469 -10.91 23.74 -19.61
N ALA A 470 -9.62 23.56 -19.92
CA ALA A 470 -8.52 23.75 -18.99
C ALA A 470 -8.21 25.24 -18.67
N GLY A 471 -8.83 26.19 -19.37
CA GLY A 471 -8.52 27.61 -19.26
C GLY A 471 -7.06 27.91 -19.64
N LEU A 472 -6.62 27.37 -20.77
CA LEU A 472 -5.28 27.54 -21.35
C LEU A 472 -5.37 28.04 -22.81
N PRO A 473 -5.95 29.24 -23.06
CA PRO A 473 -6.15 29.75 -24.42
C PRO A 473 -4.84 29.99 -25.18
N ASP A 474 -3.76 30.33 -24.46
CA ASP A 474 -2.45 30.66 -25.04
C ASP A 474 -1.60 29.43 -25.40
N ALA A 475 -2.13 28.20 -25.20
CA ALA A 475 -1.39 26.96 -25.43
C ALA A 475 -1.47 26.46 -26.89
N LEU A 476 -2.35 27.05 -27.71
CA LEU A 476 -2.46 26.72 -29.12
C LEU A 476 -1.66 27.74 -29.94
N PRO A 477 -0.89 27.31 -30.96
CA PRO A 477 -0.24 28.24 -31.87
C PRO A 477 -1.28 29.11 -32.59
N ALA A 478 -0.96 30.40 -32.74
CA ALA A 478 -1.81 31.40 -33.38
C ALA A 478 -2.04 31.14 -34.88
#